data_AF-A0A2V8WDU4-F1
#
_entry.id   AF-A0A2V8WDU4-F1
#
_cell.length_a   1.000
_cell.length_b   1.000
_cell.length_c   1.000
_cell.angle_alpha   90.00
_cell.angle_beta   90.00
_cell.angle_gamma   90.00
#
_symmetry.space_group_name_H-M   'P 1'
#
loop_
_entity.id
_entity.type
_entity.pdbx_description
1 polymer ?
#
loop_
_entity_poly.entity_id
_entity_poly.type
_entity_poly.pdbx_seq_one_letter_code
_entity_poly.pdbx_strand_id
1 'polypeptide(L)'
;MLSENVFAQGVRLLVDRDAHLAEVVEKYGLPPLWVRKPGFPTLVYIILEQQVSLASAKAAFDRLNDAVRPLTPKRFLKLADTELLRIGFSRQKTLY
;
A
#
# COMPACT_ATOMS: atom_id res chain seq x y z
N MET A 1 -0.93 19.17 -1.99
CA MET A 1 -0.36 17.87 -1.57
C MET A 1 -1.02 17.48 -0.26
N LEU A 2 -1.24 16.17 0.00
CA LEU A 2 -1.63 15.73 1.33
C LEU A 2 -0.50 16.08 2.31
N SER A 3 -0.85 16.77 3.41
CA SER A 3 0.04 17.07 4.52
C SER A 3 -0.66 16.70 5.83
N GLU A 4 0.10 16.55 6.91
CA GLU A 4 -0.45 16.27 8.24
C GLU A 4 -1.49 17.31 8.66
N ASN A 5 -1.25 18.59 8.35
CA ASN A 5 -2.17 19.67 8.67
C ASN A 5 -3.50 19.55 7.92
N VAL A 6 -3.44 19.30 6.60
CA VAL A 6 -4.66 19.11 5.77
C VAL A 6 -5.41 17.86 6.22
N PHE A 7 -4.70 16.80 6.58
CA PHE A 7 -5.31 15.57 7.10
C PHE A 7 -6.00 15.81 8.44
N ALA A 8 -5.36 16.50 9.39
CA ALA A 8 -5.95 16.86 10.68
C ALA A 8 -7.19 17.77 10.52
N GLN A 9 -7.17 18.69 9.56
CA GLN A 9 -8.36 19.48 9.20
C GLN A 9 -9.51 18.58 8.72
N GLY A 10 -9.22 17.62 7.85
CA GLY A 10 -10.21 16.65 7.38
C GLY A 10 -10.82 15.83 8.52
N VAL A 11 -9.99 15.36 9.46
CA VAL A 11 -10.49 14.63 10.64
C VAL A 11 -11.40 15.50 11.50
N ARG A 12 -11.02 16.77 11.77
CA ARG A 12 -11.90 17.70 12.52
C ARG A 12 -13.25 17.88 11.83
N LEU A 13 -13.26 18.10 10.53
CA LEU A 13 -14.50 18.26 9.76
C LEU A 13 -15.41 17.03 9.83
N LEU A 14 -14.85 15.82 9.95
CA LEU A 14 -15.60 14.58 10.07
C LEU A 14 -16.11 14.37 11.50
N VAL A 15 -15.27 14.62 12.51
CA VAL A 15 -15.63 14.54 13.94
C VAL A 15 -16.78 15.50 14.27
N ASP A 16 -16.77 16.71 13.72
CA ASP A 16 -17.85 17.70 13.92
C ASP A 16 -19.21 17.26 13.32
N ARG A 17 -19.20 16.28 12.40
CA ARG A 17 -20.39 15.85 11.65
C ARG A 17 -20.88 14.44 11.99
N ASP A 18 -20.05 13.61 12.62
CA ASP A 18 -20.34 12.22 12.92
C ASP A 18 -19.87 11.86 14.33
N ALA A 19 -20.84 11.59 15.21
CA ALA A 19 -20.59 11.25 16.61
C ALA A 19 -19.83 9.93 16.78
N HIS A 20 -19.98 8.96 15.87
CA HIS A 20 -19.22 7.72 15.93
C HIS A 20 -17.75 7.95 15.56
N LEU A 21 -17.48 8.82 14.57
CA LEU A 21 -16.11 9.20 14.25
C LEU A 21 -15.48 10.04 15.37
N ALA A 22 -16.27 10.88 16.05
CA ALA A 22 -15.82 11.59 17.25
C ALA A 22 -15.38 10.63 18.35
N GLU A 23 -16.19 9.62 18.67
CA GLU A 23 -15.87 8.60 19.68
C GLU A 23 -14.58 7.83 19.33
N VAL A 24 -14.40 7.46 18.05
CA VAL A 24 -13.18 6.77 17.60
C VAL A 24 -11.93 7.64 17.81
N VAL A 25 -12.00 8.93 17.47
CA VAL A 25 -10.88 9.86 17.64
C VAL A 25 -10.62 10.18 19.12
N GLU A 26 -11.65 10.31 19.94
CA GLU A 26 -11.50 10.48 21.39
C GLU A 26 -10.82 9.26 22.03
N LYS A 27 -11.20 8.05 21.60
CA LYS A 27 -10.69 6.80 22.15
C LYS A 27 -9.29 6.43 21.68
N TYR A 28 -8.97 6.64 20.41
CA TYR A 28 -7.73 6.16 19.78
C TYR A 28 -6.80 7.28 19.30
N GLY A 29 -7.23 8.54 19.40
CA GLY A 29 -6.48 9.70 18.93
C GLY A 29 -6.63 9.95 17.43
N LEU A 30 -5.92 10.97 16.94
CA LEU A 30 -5.85 11.28 15.52
C LEU A 30 -5.14 10.13 14.79
N PRO A 31 -5.73 9.55 13.72
CA PRO A 31 -5.04 8.53 12.96
C PRO A 31 -3.74 9.10 12.34
N PRO A 32 -2.67 8.31 12.24
CA PRO A 32 -1.47 8.74 11.54
C PRO A 32 -1.73 8.86 10.03
N LEU A 33 -1.05 9.80 9.38
CA LEU A 33 -1.12 9.94 7.94
C LEU A 33 -0.24 8.88 7.25
N TRP A 34 -0.85 7.83 6.70
CA TRP A 34 -0.14 6.77 5.96
C TRP A 34 0.19 7.18 4.52
N VAL A 35 1.25 7.97 4.34
CA VAL A 35 1.75 8.34 2.99
C VAL A 35 2.66 7.26 2.45
N ARG A 36 2.44 6.88 1.18
CA ARG A 36 3.40 6.11 0.38
C ARG A 36 3.84 6.97 -0.81
N LYS A 37 5.10 6.84 -1.21
CA LYS A 37 5.62 7.54 -2.39
C LYS A 37 4.80 7.10 -3.62
N PRO A 38 4.17 8.01 -4.38
CA PRO A 38 3.42 7.62 -5.57
C PRO A 38 4.35 7.04 -6.64
N GLY A 39 3.84 6.10 -7.43
CA GLY A 39 4.55 5.52 -8.57
C GLY A 39 4.36 4.01 -8.69
N PHE A 40 4.99 3.44 -9.73
CA PHE A 40 4.88 2.03 -10.08
C PHE A 40 5.19 1.05 -8.93
N PRO A 41 6.27 1.22 -8.14
CA PRO A 41 6.54 0.32 -7.01
C PRO A 41 5.40 0.25 -6.00
N THR A 42 4.82 1.40 -5.67
CA THR A 42 3.72 1.48 -4.69
C THR A 42 2.44 0.87 -5.26
N LEU A 43 2.17 1.03 -6.57
CA LEU A 43 1.05 0.37 -7.23
C LEU A 43 1.18 -1.17 -7.16
N VAL A 44 2.37 -1.69 -7.49
CA VAL A 44 2.63 -3.14 -7.39
C VAL A 44 2.51 -3.61 -5.94
N TYR A 45 2.98 -2.82 -4.98
CA TYR A 45 2.87 -3.17 -3.57
C TYR A 45 1.40 -3.24 -3.11
N ILE A 46 0.55 -2.31 -3.56
CA ILE A 46 -0.91 -2.33 -3.30
C ILE A 46 -1.54 -3.61 -3.88
N ILE A 47 -1.16 -4.02 -5.09
CA ILE A 47 -1.64 -5.27 -5.69
C ILE A 47 -1.22 -6.48 -4.84
N LEU A 48 0.04 -6.50 -4.37
CA LEU A 48 0.55 -7.57 -3.53
C LEU A 48 -0.16 -7.65 -2.17
N GLU A 49 -0.67 -6.55 -1.62
CA GLU A 49 -1.43 -6.49 -0.37
C GLU A 49 -2.84 -7.07 -0.45
N GLN A 50 -3.40 -7.23 -1.64
CA GLN A 50 -4.77 -7.73 -1.80
C GLN A 50 -4.92 -9.14 -1.22
N GLN A 51 -5.92 -9.31 -0.35
CA GLN A 51 -6.36 -10.60 0.21
C GLN A 51 -5.27 -11.41 0.94
N VAL A 52 -4.27 -10.74 1.52
CA VAL A 52 -3.20 -11.37 2.30
C VAL A 52 -2.83 -10.53 3.52
N SER A 53 -2.04 -11.09 4.43
CA SER A 53 -1.50 -10.31 5.55
C SER A 53 -0.47 -9.26 5.06
N LEU A 54 -0.34 -8.16 5.80
CA LEU A 54 0.69 -7.14 5.53
C LEU A 54 2.10 -7.73 5.53
N ALA A 55 2.36 -8.70 6.41
CA ALA A 55 3.64 -9.40 6.48
C ALA A 55 3.93 -10.22 5.21
N SER A 56 2.93 -10.94 4.69
CA SER A 56 3.08 -11.71 3.44
C SER A 56 3.29 -10.80 2.24
N ALA A 57 2.53 -9.71 2.15
CA ALA A 57 2.68 -8.72 1.09
C ALA A 57 4.06 -8.07 1.12
N LYS A 58 4.53 -7.69 2.32
CA LYS A 58 5.87 -7.14 2.53
C LYS A 58 6.94 -8.13 2.08
N ALA A 59 6.85 -9.40 2.50
CA ALA A 59 7.82 -10.42 2.12
C ALA A 59 7.89 -10.65 0.59
N ALA A 60 6.74 -10.62 -0.10
CA ALA A 60 6.70 -10.70 -1.56
C ALA A 60 7.31 -9.45 -2.22
N PHE A 61 7.01 -8.26 -1.69
CA PHE A 61 7.56 -7.01 -2.21
C PHE A 61 9.07 -6.89 -1.98
N ASP A 62 9.58 -7.36 -0.85
CA ASP A 62 11.03 -7.41 -0.57
C ASP A 62 11.72 -8.33 -1.59
N ARG A 63 11.20 -9.55 -1.82
CA ARG A 63 11.73 -10.47 -2.85
C ARG A 63 11.66 -9.87 -4.27
N LEU A 64 10.62 -9.10 -4.57
CA LEU A 64 10.52 -8.39 -5.85
C LEU A 64 11.61 -7.35 -6.02
N ASN A 65 11.90 -6.57 -4.97
CA ASN A 65 12.96 -5.56 -5.00
C ASN A 65 14.36 -6.21 -5.07
N ASP A 66 14.54 -7.41 -4.52
CA ASP A 66 15.76 -8.19 -4.66
C ASP A 66 15.94 -8.73 -6.08
N ALA A 67 14.85 -9.14 -6.74
CA ALA A 67 14.88 -9.64 -8.11
C ALA A 67 15.03 -8.51 -9.15
N VAL A 68 14.43 -7.34 -8.90
CA VAL A 68 14.40 -6.22 -9.85
C VAL A 68 14.69 -4.89 -9.17
N ARG A 69 15.88 -4.34 -9.42
CA ARG A 69 16.30 -3.05 -8.89
C ARG A 69 16.90 -2.14 -9.96
N PRO A 70 16.44 -0.87 -10.11
CA PRO A 70 15.20 -0.32 -9.54
C PRO A 70 13.97 -1.01 -10.11
N LEU A 71 12.90 -1.09 -9.30
CA LEU A 71 11.60 -1.59 -9.75
C LEU A 71 10.95 -0.56 -10.69
N THR A 72 11.13 -0.76 -11.99
CA THR A 72 10.50 0.04 -13.04
C THR A 72 9.62 -0.86 -13.92
N PRO A 73 8.59 -0.31 -14.60
CA PRO A 73 7.74 -1.11 -15.47
C PRO A 73 8.53 -1.92 -16.51
N LYS A 74 9.50 -1.28 -17.17
CA LYS A 74 10.34 -1.93 -18.20
C LYS A 74 11.19 -3.08 -17.66
N ARG A 75 11.64 -3.02 -16.40
CA ARG A 75 12.43 -4.09 -15.79
C ARG A 75 11.52 -5.19 -15.22
N PHE A 76 10.36 -4.81 -14.69
CA PHE A 76 9.33 -5.75 -14.23
C PHE A 76 8.86 -6.67 -15.35
N LEU A 77 8.58 -6.12 -16.55
CA LEU A 77 8.17 -6.89 -17.73
C LEU A 77 9.21 -7.91 -18.25
N LYS A 78 10.43 -7.92 -17.69
CA LYS A 78 11.44 -8.92 -18.02
C LYS A 78 11.34 -10.19 -17.16
N LEU A 79 10.55 -10.15 -16.09
CA LEU A 79 10.33 -11.30 -15.23
C LEU A 79 9.44 -12.32 -15.94
N ALA A 80 9.85 -13.57 -15.93
CA ALA A 80 9.01 -14.67 -16.38
C ALA A 80 7.93 -15.00 -15.33
N ASP A 81 6.84 -15.62 -15.76
CA ASP A 81 5.76 -16.06 -14.86
C ASP A 81 6.26 -16.97 -13.73
N THR A 82 7.26 -17.83 -14.01
CA THR A 82 7.89 -18.69 -13.01
C THR A 82 8.64 -17.89 -11.94
N GLU A 83 9.23 -16.75 -12.30
CA GLU A 83 9.89 -15.85 -11.36
C GLU A 83 8.86 -15.11 -10.49
N LEU A 84 7.78 -14.64 -11.10
CA LEU A 84 6.68 -13.98 -10.39
C LEU A 84 6.03 -14.93 -9.36
N LEU A 85 5.78 -16.19 -9.73
CA LEU A 85 5.28 -17.21 -8.81
C LEU A 85 6.25 -17.43 -7.64
N ARG A 86 7.55 -17.53 -7.90
CA ARG A 86 8.58 -17.69 -6.85
C ARG A 86 8.67 -16.47 -5.91
N ILE A 87 8.46 -15.28 -6.44
CA ILE A 87 8.40 -14.03 -5.65
C ILE A 87 7.15 -14.01 -4.76
N GLY A 88 6.07 -14.67 -5.16
CA GLY A 88 4.83 -14.80 -4.38
C GLY A 88 3.64 -14.11 -5.01
N PHE A 89 3.67 -13.84 -6.33
CA PHE A 89 2.50 -13.44 -7.07
C PHE A 89 1.54 -14.62 -7.20
N SER A 90 0.24 -14.38 -6.95
CA SER A 90 -0.80 -15.32 -7.36
C SER A 90 -1.09 -15.16 -8.85
N ARG A 91 -1.72 -16.15 -9.48
CA ARG A 91 -2.14 -16.07 -10.89
C ARG A 91 -2.95 -14.80 -11.19
N GLN A 92 -3.86 -14.43 -10.29
CA GLN A 92 -4.67 -13.23 -10.41
C GLN A 92 -3.82 -11.96 -10.34
N LYS A 93 -2.85 -11.89 -9.43
CA LYS A 93 -1.94 -10.74 -9.29
C LYS A 93 -0.93 -10.62 -10.41
N THR A 94 -0.60 -11.72 -11.10
CA THR A 94 0.21 -11.70 -12.33
C THR A 94 -0.55 -11.12 -13.52
N LEU A 95 -1.87 -11.23 -13.55
CA LEU A 95 -2.72 -10.73 -14.63
C LEU A 95 -2.98 -9.22 -14.56
N TYR A 96 -2.98 -8.66 -13.35
CA TYR A 96 -3.17 -7.23 -13.09
C TYR A 96 -1.96 -6.39 -13.48
#